data_AF-A0A0D7AQL6-F1
#
_entry.id   AF-A0A0D7AQL6-F1
#
_cell.length_a   1.000
_cell.length_b   1.000
_cell.length_c   1.000
_cell.angle_alpha   90.00
_cell.angle_beta   90.00
_cell.angle_gamma   90.00
#
_symmetry.space_group_name_H-M   'P 1'
#
loop_
_entity.id
_entity.type
_entity.pdbx_description
1 polymer ?
#
loop_
_entity_poly.entity_id
_entity_poly.type
_entity_poly.pdbx_seq_one_letter_code
_entity_poly.pdbx_strand_id
1 'polypeptide(L)'
;PATTASATRMDLVNNAWAPATRKKYGSFLNHFERYCDKMAIPTHLRFPTSHGLLLDYVADMKGEVGAKAAGDRITALKNIHAKAGMRWEG
;
A
#
# COMPACT_ATOMS: atom_id res chain seq x y z
N PRO A 1 -28.24 -3.18 -16.13
CA PRO A 1 -27.05 -3.47 -16.96
C PRO A 1 -25.74 -2.82 -16.48
N ALA A 2 -25.76 -1.58 -15.96
CA ALA A 2 -24.54 -0.88 -15.52
C ALA A 2 -23.95 -1.39 -14.18
N THR A 3 -24.80 -1.83 -13.25
CA THR A 3 -24.40 -2.23 -11.88
C THR A 3 -23.61 -3.55 -11.86
N THR A 4 -23.97 -4.51 -12.71
CA THR A 4 -23.32 -5.82 -12.80
C THR A 4 -21.88 -5.71 -13.30
N ALA A 5 -21.62 -4.84 -14.30
CA ALA A 5 -20.28 -4.61 -14.83
C ALA A 5 -19.33 -3.98 -13.79
N SER A 6 -19.84 -3.09 -12.94
CA SER A 6 -19.08 -2.51 -11.83
C SER A 6 -18.76 -3.55 -10.75
N ALA A 7 -19.71 -4.42 -10.41
CA ALA A 7 -19.51 -5.49 -9.43
C ALA A 7 -18.49 -6.52 -9.91
N THR A 8 -18.58 -6.99 -11.16
CA THR A 8 -17.59 -7.91 -11.75
C THR A 8 -16.20 -7.29 -11.82
N ARG A 9 -16.10 -6.00 -12.19
CA ARG A 9 -14.81 -5.29 -12.19
C ARG A 9 -14.22 -5.19 -10.77
N MET A 10 -15.04 -4.89 -9.76
CA MET A 10 -14.59 -4.83 -8.37
C MET A 10 -14.14 -6.20 -7.84
N ASP A 11 -14.83 -7.28 -8.22
CA ASP A 11 -14.44 -8.65 -7.87
C ASP A 11 -13.08 -9.02 -8.47
N LEU A 12 -12.89 -8.76 -9.77
CA LEU A 12 -11.61 -8.99 -10.46
C LEU A 12 -10.46 -8.21 -9.81
N VAL A 13 -10.70 -6.94 -9.44
CA VAL A 13 -9.71 -6.11 -8.75
C VAL A 13 -9.40 -6.66 -7.35
N ASN A 14 -10.41 -7.11 -6.62
CA ASN A 14 -10.23 -7.72 -5.30
C ASN A 14 -9.51 -9.07 -5.36
N ASN A 15 -9.67 -9.79 -6.47
CA ASN A 15 -9.05 -11.09 -6.71
C ASN A 15 -7.81 -11.05 -7.61
N ALA A 16 -7.31 -9.85 -7.95
CA ALA A 16 -6.16 -9.66 -8.83
C ALA A 16 -4.85 -10.27 -8.30
N TRP A 17 -4.75 -10.52 -7.00
CA TRP A 17 -3.60 -11.15 -6.37
C TRP A 17 -3.95 -12.50 -5.76
N ALA A 18 -2.98 -13.42 -5.83
CA ALA A 18 -3.01 -14.69 -5.11
C ALA A 18 -3.27 -14.44 -3.60
N PRO A 19 -3.95 -15.36 -2.89
CA PRO A 19 -4.32 -15.18 -1.49
C PRO A 19 -3.13 -14.84 -0.57
N ALA A 20 -1.99 -15.50 -0.77
CA ALA A 20 -0.77 -15.25 -0.01
C ALA A 20 -0.25 -13.81 -0.21
N THR A 21 -0.25 -13.32 -1.46
CA THR A 21 0.14 -11.95 -1.80
C THR A 21 -0.81 -10.93 -1.19
N ARG A 22 -2.14 -11.18 -1.25
CA ARG A 22 -3.15 -10.32 -0.64
C ARG A 22 -2.95 -10.19 0.88
N LYS A 23 -2.72 -11.31 1.57
CA LYS A 23 -2.43 -11.33 3.01
C LYS A 23 -1.14 -10.56 3.33
N LYS A 24 -0.07 -10.80 2.56
CA LYS A 24 1.22 -10.14 2.74
C LYS A 24 1.12 -8.63 2.52
N TYR A 25 0.48 -8.19 1.44
CA TYR A 25 0.31 -6.77 1.13
C TYR A 25 -0.59 -6.07 2.15
N GLY A 26 -1.67 -6.72 2.62
CA GLY A 26 -2.48 -6.20 3.71
C GLY A 26 -1.67 -6.01 5.00
N SER A 27 -0.81 -6.97 5.35
CA SER A 27 0.07 -6.81 6.51
C SER A 27 1.07 -5.66 6.36
N PHE A 28 1.57 -5.40 5.15
CA PHE A 28 2.48 -4.28 4.91
C PHE A 28 1.76 -2.92 4.90
N LEU A 29 0.53 -2.89 4.38
CA LEU A 29 -0.34 -1.71 4.47
C LEU A 29 -0.60 -1.34 5.93
N ASN A 30 -1.00 -2.31 6.76
CA ASN A 30 -1.24 -2.07 8.19
C ASN A 30 0.02 -1.53 8.90
N HIS A 31 1.21 -2.00 8.51
CA HIS A 31 2.46 -1.49 9.07
C HIS A 31 2.72 -0.04 8.67
N PHE A 32 2.43 0.32 7.42
CA PHE A 32 2.54 1.70 6.94
C PHE A 32 1.52 2.62 7.61
N GLU A 33 0.27 2.17 7.79
CA GLU A 33 -0.76 2.93 8.49
C GLU A 33 -0.39 3.18 9.95
N ARG A 34 0.12 2.16 10.66
CA ARG A 34 0.63 2.33 12.04
C ARG A 34 1.78 3.33 12.12
N TYR A 35 2.67 3.34 11.12
CA TYR A 35 3.70 4.36 11.02
C TYR A 35 3.10 5.76 10.82
N CYS A 36 2.13 5.89 9.91
CA CYS A 36 1.43 7.15 9.68
C CYS A 36 0.70 7.65 10.93
N ASP A 37 0.06 6.76 11.69
CA ASP A 37 -0.61 7.08 12.94
C ASP A 37 0.40 7.56 14.00
N LYS A 38 1.52 6.85 14.14
CA LYS A 38 2.63 7.22 15.04
C LYS A 38 3.19 8.61 14.72
N MET A 39 3.31 8.93 13.44
CA MET A 39 3.82 10.22 12.95
C MET A 39 2.72 11.30 12.80
N ALA A 40 1.48 11.00 13.21
CA ALA A 40 0.32 11.87 13.07
C ALA A 40 0.07 12.38 11.64
N ILE A 41 0.38 11.57 10.62
CA ILE A 41 0.17 11.90 9.22
C ILE A 41 -1.34 11.89 8.92
N PRO A 42 -1.92 13.04 8.49
CA PRO A 42 -3.32 13.11 8.10
C PRO A 42 -3.67 12.13 6.99
N THR A 43 -4.86 11.51 7.05
CA THR A 43 -5.28 10.47 6.09
C THR A 43 -5.19 10.93 4.63
N HIS A 44 -5.50 12.19 4.35
CA HIS A 44 -5.45 12.78 3.01
C HIS A 44 -4.02 12.99 2.46
N LEU A 45 -2.99 12.84 3.30
CA LEU A 45 -1.58 12.93 2.90
C LEU A 45 -0.90 11.54 2.81
N ARG A 46 -1.60 10.46 3.16
CA ARG A 46 -1.06 9.09 3.10
C ARG A 46 -1.08 8.54 1.67
N PHE A 47 -2.10 8.93 0.90
CA PHE A 47 -2.37 8.46 -0.46
C PHE A 47 -2.80 9.64 -1.36
N PRO A 48 -2.21 9.82 -2.57
CA PRO A 48 -1.05 9.09 -3.07
C PRO A 48 0.17 9.29 -2.16
N THR A 49 0.91 8.22 -1.90
CA THR A 49 2.08 8.27 -1.03
C THR A 49 3.17 9.07 -1.73
N SER A 50 3.65 10.12 -1.08
CA SER A 50 4.72 10.96 -1.60
C SER A 50 6.09 10.32 -1.40
N HIS A 51 7.05 10.67 -2.25
CA HIS A 51 8.43 10.21 -2.12
C HIS A 51 9.05 10.54 -0.74
N GLY A 52 8.77 11.73 -0.19
CA GLY A 52 9.24 12.13 1.14
C GLY A 52 8.70 11.22 2.24
N LEU A 53 7.39 10.94 2.22
CA LEU A 53 6.75 10.06 3.19
C LEU A 53 7.30 8.62 3.12
N LEU A 54 7.64 8.14 1.93
CA LEU A 54 8.31 6.84 1.78
C LEU A 54 9.72 6.83 2.38
N LEU A 55 10.51 7.87 2.15
CA LEU A 55 11.86 7.97 2.71
C LEU A 55 11.80 7.94 4.23
N ASP A 56 10.91 8.72 4.82
CA ASP A 56 10.71 8.75 6.27
C ASP A 56 10.21 7.40 6.81
N TYR A 57 9.32 6.74 6.08
CA TYR A 57 8.83 5.40 6.43
C TYR A 57 9.96 4.35 6.43
N VAL A 58 10.82 4.37 5.40
CA VAL A 58 11.98 3.46 5.32
C VAL A 58 12.98 3.77 6.43
N ALA A 59 13.22 5.05 6.72
CA ALA A 59 14.11 5.47 7.79
C ALA A 59 13.60 5.03 9.18
N ASP A 60 12.29 5.07 9.43
CA ASP A 60 11.70 4.64 10.71
C ASP A 60 11.87 3.14 10.97
N MET A 61 12.15 2.33 9.94
CA MET A 61 12.45 0.91 10.13
C MET A 61 13.79 0.68 10.84
N LYS A 62 14.68 1.68 10.93
CA LYS A 62 15.91 1.69 11.76
C LYS A 62 16.77 0.40 11.69
N GLY A 63 16.78 -0.29 10.55
CA GLY A 63 17.52 -1.55 10.38
C GLY A 63 16.87 -2.79 11.02
N GLU A 64 15.65 -2.68 11.57
CA GLU A 64 14.85 -3.79 12.10
C GLU A 64 14.50 -4.83 11.01
N VAL A 65 14.65 -4.45 9.73
CA VAL A 65 14.30 -5.28 8.58
C VAL A 65 15.41 -5.22 7.54
N GLY A 66 15.66 -6.35 6.88
CA GLY A 66 16.62 -6.39 5.77
C GLY A 66 16.14 -5.61 4.54
N ALA A 67 17.07 -5.22 3.67
CA ALA A 67 16.79 -4.42 2.46
C ALA A 67 15.69 -5.02 1.57
N LYS A 68 15.68 -6.34 1.40
CA LYS A 68 14.62 -7.03 0.65
C LYS A 68 13.24 -6.83 1.31
N ALA A 69 13.17 -6.92 2.63
CA ALA A 69 11.91 -6.77 3.36
C ALA A 69 11.40 -5.31 3.33
N ALA A 70 12.29 -4.32 3.28
CA ALA A 70 11.91 -2.93 3.04
C ALA A 70 11.37 -2.75 1.60
N GLY A 71 12.07 -3.28 0.59
CA GLY A 71 11.63 -3.22 -0.81
C GLY A 71 10.29 -3.94 -1.06
N ASP A 72 10.06 -5.08 -0.40
CA ASP A 72 8.79 -5.81 -0.46
C ASP A 72 7.61 -4.95 0.07
N ARG A 73 7.83 -4.10 1.09
CA ARG A 73 6.81 -3.19 1.64
C ARG A 73 6.49 -2.05 0.68
N ILE A 74 7.51 -1.40 0.10
CA ILE A 74 7.32 -0.35 -0.92
C ILE A 74 6.57 -0.92 -2.12
N THR A 75 6.94 -2.13 -2.56
CA THR A 75 6.26 -2.82 -3.66
C THR A 75 4.78 -3.06 -3.36
N ALA A 76 4.43 -3.41 -2.11
CA ALA A 76 3.03 -3.53 -1.71
C ALA A 76 2.29 -2.19 -1.80
N LEU A 77 2.87 -1.10 -1.29
CA LEU A 77 2.26 0.23 -1.37
C LEU A 77 1.99 0.63 -2.83
N LYS A 78 2.98 0.47 -3.72
CA LYS A 78 2.82 0.74 -5.15
C LYS A 78 1.69 -0.06 -5.78
N ASN A 79 1.60 -1.36 -5.47
CA ASN A 79 0.55 -2.22 -6.00
C ASN A 79 -0.84 -1.87 -5.44
N ILE A 80 -0.92 -1.41 -4.18
CA ILE A 80 -2.17 -0.92 -3.59
C ILE A 80 -2.65 0.35 -4.30
N HIS A 81 -1.75 1.27 -4.66
CA HIS A 81 -2.10 2.42 -5.49
C HIS A 81 -2.67 1.99 -6.84
N ALA A 82 -1.99 1.07 -7.53
CA ALA A 82 -2.45 0.54 -8.80
C ALA A 82 -3.84 -0.12 -8.68
N LYS A 83 -4.06 -0.90 -7.62
CA LYS A 83 -5.36 -1.54 -7.33
C LYS A 83 -6.47 -0.51 -7.12
N ALA A 84 -6.17 0.59 -6.44
CA ALA A 84 -7.12 1.67 -6.15
C ALA A 84 -7.30 2.68 -7.31
N GLY A 85 -6.57 2.52 -8.41
CA GLY A 85 -6.55 3.51 -9.49
C GLY A 85 -5.92 4.85 -9.09
N MET A 86 -5.08 4.85 -8.05
CA MET A 86 -4.38 6.04 -7.57
C MET A 86 -3.02 6.17 -8.25
N ARG A 87 -2.58 7.41 -8.44
CA ARG A 87 -1.23 7.72 -8.94
C ARG A 87 -0.17 7.25 -7.94
N TRP A 88 0.96 6.78 -8.43
CA TRP A 88 2.16 6.56 -7.62
C TRP A 88 3.05 7.81 -7.66
N GLU A 89 3.37 8.38 -6.49
CA GLU A 89 4.16 9.61 -6.37
C GLU A 89 5.52 9.45 -5.69
N GLY A 90 5.91 8.22 -5.36
CA GLY A 90 7.24 7.90 -4.88
C GLY A 90 7.29 6.54 -4.28
#